data_AF-E3MP56-F1
#
_entry.id   AF-E3MP56-F1
#
_cell.length_a   1.000
_cell.length_b   1.000
_cell.length_c   1.000
_cell.angle_alpha   90.00
_cell.angle_beta   90.00
_cell.angle_gamma   90.00
#
_symmetry.space_group_name_H-M   'P 1'
#
loop_
_entity.id
_entity.type
_entity.pdbx_description
1 polymer ?
#
loop_
_entity_poly.entity_id
_entity_poly.type
_entity_poly.pdbx_seq_one_letter_code
_entity_poly.pdbx_strand_id
1 'polypeptide(L)'
;MSRQLAFLAFLALSIAVPVSGISCHYGTTEIIDNRKFCTAFYFTDTGYAKFGGESSYPENLSTVLYRFQKEEDCKLLRGIKKKDGSGDTYNMWICVCYDPMCNFPFSYKEFSARGYTLRPSYVPRNNDNESSAEA
;
A
#
# COMPACT_ATOMS: atom_id res chain seq x y z
N MET A 1 -3.36 -4.68 49.01
CA MET A 1 -2.98 -3.88 47.82
C MET A 1 -3.99 -2.73 47.70
N SER A 2 -3.55 -1.47 47.68
CA SER A 2 -4.47 -0.32 47.56
C SER A 2 -5.25 -0.42 46.24
N ARG A 3 -6.55 -0.09 46.25
CA ARG A 3 -7.40 -0.06 45.04
C ARG A 3 -6.77 0.75 43.89
N GLN A 4 -6.01 1.80 44.22
CA GLN A 4 -5.31 2.62 43.24
C GLN A 4 -4.13 1.88 42.57
N LEU A 5 -3.39 1.06 43.33
CA LEU A 5 -2.30 0.25 42.81
C LEU A 5 -2.79 -0.84 41.85
N ALA A 6 -3.96 -1.45 42.14
CA ALA A 6 -4.59 -2.41 41.25
C ALA A 6 -5.05 -1.77 39.93
N PHE A 7 -5.64 -0.57 39.99
CA PHE A 7 -6.04 0.19 38.80
C PHE A 7 -4.84 0.59 37.93
N LEU A 8 -3.76 1.09 38.54
CA LEU A 8 -2.55 1.48 37.82
C LEU A 8 -1.88 0.28 37.14
N ALA A 9 -1.85 -0.88 37.80
CA ALA A 9 -1.31 -2.12 37.22
C ALA A 9 -2.15 -2.59 36.01
N PHE A 10 -3.48 -2.54 36.10
CA PHE A 10 -4.37 -2.91 35.00
C PHE A 10 -4.24 -1.96 33.81
N LEU A 11 -4.14 -0.65 34.09
CA LEU A 11 -3.94 0.35 33.05
C LEU A 11 -2.61 0.11 32.34
N ALA A 12 -1.51 -0.06 33.08
CA ALA A 12 -0.18 -0.33 32.54
C ALA A 12 -0.13 -1.59 31.66
N LEU A 13 -0.82 -2.67 32.07
CA LEU A 13 -0.92 -3.90 31.28
C LEU A 13 -1.69 -3.69 29.96
N SER A 14 -2.66 -2.79 29.96
CA SER A 14 -3.48 -2.48 28.77
C SER A 14 -2.71 -1.66 27.73
N ILE A 15 -1.76 -0.83 28.16
CA ILE A 15 -0.84 -0.08 27.26
C ILE A 15 0.33 -0.95 26.79
N ALA A 16 0.63 -2.03 27.52
CA ALA A 16 1.78 -2.89 27.26
C ALA A 16 1.55 -3.92 26.14
N VAL A 17 0.35 -4.02 25.57
CA VAL A 17 0.09 -4.91 24.43
C VAL A 17 0.46 -4.17 23.14
N PRO A 18 1.60 -4.48 22.48
CA PRO A 18 1.91 -3.86 21.21
C PRO A 18 0.87 -4.29 20.18
N VAL A 19 0.11 -3.33 19.66
CA VAL A 19 -0.67 -3.53 18.43
C VAL A 19 0.34 -3.77 17.32
N SER A 20 0.57 -5.03 17.01
CA SER A 20 1.70 -5.47 16.17
C SER A 20 1.31 -5.58 14.70
N GLY A 21 0.44 -4.68 14.23
CA GLY A 21 0.02 -4.58 12.84
C GLY A 21 -0.43 -3.18 12.47
N ILE A 22 -0.34 -2.88 11.17
CA ILE A 22 -0.74 -1.63 10.55
C ILE A 22 -2.09 -1.78 9.85
N SER A 23 -2.75 -0.65 9.60
CA SER A 23 -3.93 -0.56 8.76
C SER A 23 -3.53 -0.26 7.31
N CYS A 24 -4.25 -0.83 6.35
CA CYS A 24 -4.02 -0.67 4.92
C CYS A 24 -5.31 -0.34 4.18
N HIS A 25 -5.21 0.34 3.04
CA HIS A 25 -6.34 0.49 2.14
C HIS A 25 -6.71 -0.85 1.50
N TYR A 26 -8.01 -1.14 1.43
CA TYR A 26 -8.60 -2.25 0.69
C TYR A 26 -9.62 -1.66 -0.29
N GLY A 27 -9.18 -1.41 -1.52
CA GLY A 27 -9.87 -0.47 -2.40
C GLY A 27 -9.66 0.99 -1.97
N THR A 28 -10.58 1.88 -2.37
CA THR A 28 -10.45 3.33 -2.15
C THR A 28 -11.09 3.82 -0.85
N THR A 29 -12.03 3.07 -0.31
CA THR A 29 -12.83 3.47 0.86
C THR A 29 -12.73 2.51 2.03
N GLU A 30 -12.43 1.24 1.78
CA GLU A 30 -12.35 0.24 2.84
C GLU A 30 -10.94 0.17 3.42
N ILE A 31 -10.88 -0.20 4.69
CA ILE A 31 -9.64 -0.31 5.46
C ILE A 31 -9.59 -1.71 6.03
N ILE A 32 -8.41 -2.32 5.98
CA ILE A 32 -8.14 -3.59 6.65
C ILE A 32 -7.06 -3.38 7.69
N ASP A 33 -7.31 -3.89 8.89
CA ASP A 33 -6.40 -3.75 10.03
C ASP A 33 -5.53 -4.99 10.24
N ASN A 34 -4.60 -4.86 11.19
CA ASN A 34 -3.75 -5.93 11.70
C ASN A 34 -2.93 -6.63 10.59
N ARG A 35 -2.35 -5.84 9.68
CA ARG A 35 -1.46 -6.29 8.61
C ARG A 35 -0.01 -6.06 8.97
N LYS A 36 0.90 -6.86 8.38
CA LYS A 36 2.35 -6.69 8.54
C LYS A 36 2.92 -5.69 7.53
N PHE A 37 2.32 -5.64 6.35
CA PHE A 37 2.62 -4.66 5.32
C PHE A 37 1.42 -4.48 4.40
N CYS A 38 1.34 -3.32 3.74
CA CYS A 38 0.31 -3.01 2.77
C CYS A 38 0.78 -3.34 1.36
N THR A 39 -0.17 -3.67 0.49
CA THR A 39 0.08 -3.98 -0.93
C THR A 39 -0.73 -3.05 -1.84
N ALA A 40 -0.13 -2.71 -2.97
CA ALA A 40 -0.82 -2.08 -4.10
C ALA A 40 -0.41 -2.76 -5.40
N PHE A 41 -1.40 -3.07 -6.25
CA PHE A 41 -1.21 -3.65 -7.56
C PHE A 41 -1.77 -2.71 -8.60
N TYR A 42 -0.97 -2.33 -9.59
CA TYR A 42 -1.40 -1.45 -10.68
C TYR A 42 -1.27 -2.21 -12.00
N PHE A 43 -2.41 -2.52 -12.62
CA PHE A 43 -2.48 -3.24 -13.89
C PHE A 43 -2.26 -2.27 -15.04
N THR A 44 -1.20 -2.47 -15.82
CA THR A 44 -0.81 -1.53 -16.88
C THR A 44 -1.82 -1.48 -18.01
N ASP A 45 -2.48 -2.60 -18.27
CA ASP A 45 -3.28 -2.80 -19.48
C ASP A 45 -4.69 -2.22 -19.32
N THR A 46 -5.21 -2.23 -18.09
CA THR A 46 -6.55 -1.76 -17.75
C THR A 46 -6.54 -0.42 -17.01
N GLY A 47 -5.39 0.01 -16.48
CA GLY A 47 -5.27 1.18 -15.61
C GLY A 47 -5.91 0.98 -14.22
N TYR A 48 -6.40 -0.23 -13.93
CA TYR A 48 -7.03 -0.57 -12.67
C TYR A 48 -6.00 -0.79 -11.57
N ALA A 49 -6.39 -0.48 -10.32
CA ALA A 49 -5.56 -0.71 -9.15
C ALA A 49 -6.29 -1.54 -8.09
N LYS A 50 -5.55 -2.42 -7.40
CA LYS A 50 -6.03 -3.19 -6.25
C LYS A 50 -5.17 -2.90 -5.03
N PHE A 51 -5.82 -2.80 -3.88
CA PHE A 51 -5.16 -2.45 -2.62
C PHE A 51 -5.48 -3.49 -1.56
N GLY A 52 -4.53 -3.76 -0.68
CA GLY A 52 -4.71 -4.65 0.45
C GLY A 52 -3.51 -4.66 1.37
N GLY A 53 -3.26 -5.81 2.00
CA GLY A 53 -2.20 -5.99 2.96
C GLY A 53 -2.12 -7.44 3.40
N GLU A 54 -0.92 -7.85 3.81
CA GLU A 54 -0.60 -9.24 4.14
C GLU A 54 -0.50 -9.41 5.65
N SER A 55 -1.00 -10.53 6.18
CA SER A 55 -0.91 -10.86 7.61
C SER A 55 0.42 -11.53 8.00
N SER A 56 1.21 -11.94 7.00
CA SER A 56 2.50 -12.60 7.17
C SER A 56 3.61 -11.70 6.66
N TYR A 57 4.80 -11.78 7.25
CA TYR A 57 5.98 -11.07 6.73
C TYR A 57 6.42 -11.60 5.36
N PRO A 58 7.03 -10.76 4.50
CA PRO A 58 7.44 -11.16 3.15
C PRO A 58 8.36 -12.39 3.11
N GLU A 59 9.23 -12.57 4.10
CA GLU A 59 10.18 -13.70 4.17
C GLU A 59 9.45 -15.05 4.30
N ASN A 60 8.23 -15.04 4.86
CA ASN A 60 7.41 -16.22 5.06
C ASN A 60 6.49 -16.50 3.86
N LEU A 61 6.42 -15.59 2.89
CA LEU A 61 5.67 -15.79 1.66
C LEU A 61 6.57 -16.52 0.66
N SER A 62 6.21 -17.75 0.30
CA SER A 62 6.94 -18.60 -0.68
C SER A 62 6.91 -18.05 -2.12
N THR A 63 6.40 -16.84 -2.30
CA THR A 63 6.07 -16.25 -3.59
C THR A 63 7.12 -15.23 -3.99
N VAL A 64 7.73 -15.43 -5.17
CA VAL A 64 8.71 -14.52 -5.78
C VAL A 64 8.14 -13.10 -5.99
N LEU A 65 6.81 -12.95 -6.00
CA LEU A 65 6.12 -11.66 -6.12
C LEU A 65 6.47 -10.70 -4.96
N TYR A 66 6.84 -11.17 -3.78
CA TYR A 66 7.14 -10.31 -2.62
C TYR A 66 8.64 -10.15 -2.30
N ARG A 67 9.52 -10.64 -3.19
CA ARG A 67 10.97 -10.36 -3.09
C ARG A 67 11.30 -9.02 -3.74
N PHE A 68 11.59 -8.00 -2.93
CA PHE A 68 12.02 -6.67 -3.37
C PHE A 68 13.51 -6.49 -3.12
N GLN A 69 14.20 -5.70 -3.95
CA GLN A 69 15.56 -5.28 -3.62
C GLN A 69 15.52 -4.24 -2.50
N LYS A 70 16.66 -4.06 -1.82
CA LYS A 70 16.78 -3.05 -0.77
C LYS A 70 16.45 -1.68 -1.39
N GLU A 71 15.58 -0.92 -0.72
CA GLU A 71 15.10 0.41 -1.17
C GLU A 71 14.10 0.41 -2.32
N GLU A 72 13.65 -0.73 -2.85
CA GLU A 72 12.53 -0.79 -3.79
C GLU A 72 11.21 -0.97 -3.04
N ASP A 73 10.23 -0.12 -3.33
CA ASP A 73 8.86 -0.22 -2.82
C ASP A 73 7.86 -0.71 -3.89
N CYS A 74 8.26 -0.68 -5.17
CA CYS A 74 7.46 -1.10 -6.31
C CYS A 74 8.32 -1.83 -7.36
N LYS A 75 7.79 -2.87 -8.00
CA LYS A 75 8.45 -3.56 -9.11
C LYS A 75 7.48 -3.92 -10.23
N LEU A 76 7.96 -3.83 -11.47
CA LEU A 76 7.18 -4.19 -12.65
C LEU A 76 7.35 -5.67 -12.98
N LEU A 77 6.23 -6.39 -12.97
CA LEU A 77 6.13 -7.76 -13.41
C LEU A 77 5.55 -7.79 -14.82
N ARG A 78 6.24 -8.47 -15.73
CA ARG A 78 5.86 -8.57 -17.13
C ARG A 78 5.48 -9.99 -17.52
N GLY A 79 4.58 -10.13 -18.49
CA GLY A 79 4.25 -11.42 -19.10
C GLY A 79 3.57 -12.40 -18.14
N ILE A 80 2.81 -11.91 -17.14
CA ILE A 80 2.09 -12.78 -16.22
C ILE A 80 0.93 -13.43 -16.97
N LYS A 81 0.89 -14.76 -17.02
CA LYS A 81 -0.20 -15.49 -17.67
C LYS A 81 -1.52 -15.26 -16.94
N LYS A 82 -2.57 -14.95 -17.70
CA LYS A 82 -3.95 -14.97 -17.18
C LYS A 82 -4.33 -16.40 -16.83
N LYS A 83 -5.09 -16.58 -15.75
CA LYS A 83 -5.58 -17.89 -15.28
C LYS A 83 -6.86 -18.36 -16.00
N ASP A 84 -7.32 -17.62 -17.01
CA ASP A 84 -8.55 -17.88 -17.76
C ASP A 84 -8.39 -18.88 -18.92
N GLY A 85 -7.17 -19.41 -19.13
CA GLY A 85 -6.89 -20.38 -20.20
C GLY A 85 -6.74 -19.77 -21.60
N SER A 86 -6.86 -18.45 -21.76
CA SER A 86 -6.71 -17.75 -23.04
C SER A 86 -5.27 -17.80 -23.60
N GLY A 87 -4.28 -18.00 -22.74
CA GLY A 87 -2.87 -17.85 -23.09
C GLY A 87 -2.39 -16.39 -23.07
N ASP A 88 -3.28 -15.43 -22.85
CA ASP A 88 -2.94 -14.03 -22.72
C ASP A 88 -2.02 -13.78 -21.54
N THR A 89 -1.20 -12.73 -21.67
CA THR A 89 -0.40 -12.22 -20.57
C THR A 89 -0.79 -10.79 -20.23
N TYR A 90 -0.50 -10.38 -19.00
CA TYR A 90 -0.67 -9.02 -18.53
C TYR A 90 0.60 -8.55 -17.81
N ASN A 91 0.78 -7.23 -17.73
CA ASN A 91 1.82 -6.65 -16.89
C ASN A 91 1.18 -5.91 -15.70
N MET A 92 1.89 -5.91 -14.59
CA MET A 92 1.45 -5.18 -13.40
C MET A 92 2.64 -4.69 -12.58
N TRP A 93 2.47 -3.53 -11.97
CA TRP A 93 3.31 -3.13 -10.86
C TRP A 93 2.77 -3.75 -9.59
N ILE A 94 3.66 -4.33 -8.78
CA ILE A 94 3.38 -4.73 -7.42
C ILE A 94 4.20 -3.86 -6.48
N CYS A 95 3.55 -3.32 -5.45
CA CYS A 95 4.18 -2.47 -4.47
C CYS A 95 3.89 -2.96 -3.05
N VAL A 96 4.83 -2.68 -2.15
CA VAL A 96 4.73 -2.94 -0.71
C VAL A 96 5.19 -1.74 0.10
N CYS A 97 4.58 -1.54 1.26
CA CYS A 97 4.99 -0.50 2.21
C CYS A 97 4.58 -0.90 3.63
N TYR A 98 5.23 -0.31 4.64
CA TYR A 98 5.17 -0.79 6.04
C TYR A 98 4.61 0.24 7.03
N ASP A 99 4.20 1.41 6.53
CA ASP A 99 3.57 2.45 7.35
C ASP A 99 2.03 2.36 7.26
N PRO A 100 1.28 2.81 8.28
CA PRO A 100 -0.18 2.83 8.20
C PRO A 100 -0.68 3.59 6.97
N MET A 101 -1.61 2.98 6.23
CA MET A 101 -2.31 3.60 5.10
C MET A 101 -1.39 4.08 3.97
N CYS A 102 -0.21 3.48 3.82
CA CYS A 102 0.82 3.90 2.88
C CYS A 102 0.60 3.49 1.42
N ASN A 103 -0.36 2.59 1.14
CA ASN A 103 -0.55 1.99 -0.17
C ASN A 103 -1.39 2.86 -1.13
N PHE A 104 -1.08 4.15 -1.19
CA PHE A 104 -1.65 5.13 -2.12
C PHE A 104 -0.55 5.59 -3.11
N PRO A 105 -0.88 6.06 -4.32
CA PRO A 105 -2.16 6.62 -4.79
C PRO A 105 -3.19 5.58 -5.27
N PHE A 106 -4.42 6.03 -5.57
CA PHE A 106 -5.54 5.11 -5.88
C PHE A 106 -5.76 4.83 -7.37
N SER A 107 -5.00 5.48 -8.24
CA SER A 107 -5.10 5.29 -9.69
C SER A 107 -3.74 5.03 -10.33
N TYR A 108 -3.73 4.28 -11.44
CA TYR A 108 -2.52 4.09 -12.25
C TYR A 108 -1.95 5.43 -12.73
N LYS A 109 -2.81 6.40 -13.08
CA LYS A 109 -2.41 7.72 -13.57
C LYS A 109 -1.63 8.52 -12.53
N GLU A 110 -2.09 8.54 -11.29
CA GLU A 110 -1.37 9.20 -10.20
C GLU A 110 -0.09 8.44 -9.88
N PHE A 111 -0.15 7.12 -9.87
CA PHE A 111 1.02 6.26 -9.62
C PHE A 111 2.13 6.49 -10.64
N SER A 112 1.79 6.55 -11.94
CA SER A 112 2.76 6.85 -12.99
C SER A 112 3.27 8.29 -12.92
N ALA A 113 2.40 9.26 -12.61
CA ALA A 113 2.80 10.65 -12.43
C ALA A 113 3.79 10.83 -11.25
N ARG A 114 3.72 9.96 -10.24
CA ARG A 114 4.67 9.91 -9.12
C ARG A 114 5.98 9.18 -9.43
N GLY A 115 6.16 8.67 -10.64
CA GLY A 115 7.36 7.92 -11.02
C GLY A 115 7.36 6.47 -10.56
N TYR A 116 6.18 5.84 -10.45
CA TYR A 116 6.01 4.42 -10.13
C TYR A 116 6.51 4.01 -8.74
N THR A 117 6.26 4.86 -7.73
CA THR A 117 6.60 4.62 -6.32
C THR A 117 5.42 4.98 -5.41
N LEU A 118 5.32 4.32 -4.26
CA LEU A 118 4.41 4.69 -3.16
C LEU A 118 5.03 5.76 -2.25
N ARG A 119 6.35 5.93 -2.30
CA ARG A 119 7.04 6.95 -1.51
C ARG A 119 6.44 8.34 -1.81
N PRO A 120 6.31 9.20 -0.80
CA PRO A 120 5.87 10.57 -1.02
C PRO A 120 6.78 11.27 -2.02
N SER A 121 6.25 11.58 -3.20
CA SER A 121 6.92 12.44 -4.19
C SER A 121 6.31 13.84 -4.10
N TYR A 122 7.12 14.85 -3.85
CA TYR A 122 6.67 16.24 -4.00
C TYR A 122 6.52 16.53 -5.49
N VAL A 123 5.31 16.36 -6.03
CA VAL A 123 4.98 16.83 -7.38
C VAL A 123 4.49 18.26 -7.22
N PRO A 124 5.21 19.29 -7.71
CA PRO A 124 4.70 20.66 -7.69
C PRO A 124 3.37 20.69 -8.44
N ARG A 125 2.33 21.27 -7.83
CA ARG A 125 1.11 21.61 -8.57
C ARG A 125 1.48 22.75 -9.52
N ASN A 126 1.60 22.47 -10.81
CA ASN A 126 1.56 23.55 -11.80
C ASN A 126 0.15 24.14 -11.77
N ASN A 127 0.02 25.34 -11.24
CA ASN A 127 -1.20 26.15 -11.34
C ASN A 127 -1.30 26.73 -12.76
N ASP A 128 -1.42 25.87 -13.77
CA ASP A 128 -1.70 26.29 -15.13
C ASP A 128 -3.22 26.36 -15.30
N ASN A 129 -3.84 27.45 -14.82
CA ASN A 129 -5.10 28.03 -15.32
C ASN A 129 -5.60 29.19 -14.42
N GLU A 130 -4.78 30.24 -14.27
CA GLU A 130 -5.25 31.55 -13.84
C GLU A 130 -4.73 32.62 -14.80
N SER A 131 -5.24 32.61 -16.04
CA SER A 131 -5.21 33.76 -16.95
C SER A 131 -5.98 33.39 -18.22
N SER A 132 -7.26 33.75 -18.29
CA SER A 132 -8.01 34.05 -19.53
C SER A 132 -9.49 34.29 -19.17
N ALA A 133 -9.81 35.45 -18.58
CA ALA A 133 -11.14 36.07 -18.66
C ALA A 133 -11.15 37.49 -18.08
N GLU A 134 -10.37 38.39 -18.66
CA GLU A 134 -10.72 39.82 -18.71
C GLU A 134 -10.31 40.37 -20.09
N ALA A 135 -11.30 40.42 -20.97
CA ALA A 135 -11.38 41.32 -22.12
C ALA A 135 -12.86 41.44 -22.53
#